data_AF-Q8Y1B2-F1
#
_entry.id   AF-Q8Y1B2-F1
#
_cell.length_a   1.000
_cell.length_b   1.000
_cell.length_c   1.000
_cell.angle_alpha   90.00
_cell.angle_beta   90.00
_cell.angle_gamma   90.00
#
_symmetry.space_group_name_H-M   'P 1'
#
loop_
_entity.id
_entity.type
_entity.pdbx_description
1 polymer ?
#
loop_
_entity_poly.entity_id
_entity_poly.type
_entity_poly.pdbx_seq_one_letter_code
_entity_poly.pdbx_strand_id
1 'polypeptide(L)'
;MRLIYVADPMCSWCYGFGPQLADLRARLADTLGAPVPVTLVTGGLRPGQREPLPAAKREEILHHWHAVAERSGVPFSHAPDAAMRREGFVYDTEPACRVVVMAREYWDETDERVLTCFHAIQHAFYAEGRDTTRTEVLREIAIAGGLAADHVDTVFDSEALRNETREDFRLARRWGITGFPSLLAEQAGTLYQIGRGYAPSVALYARAVEVLAQHPAPDAG
;
A
#
# COMPACT_ATOMS: atom_id res chain seq x y z
N MET A 1 -19.04 -6.86 4.58
CA MET A 1 -17.96 -6.74 3.58
C MET A 1 -16.77 -6.01 4.17
N ARG A 2 -15.55 -6.46 3.87
CA ARG A 2 -14.31 -5.69 4.05
C ARG A 2 -13.53 -5.62 2.74
N LEU A 3 -12.67 -4.61 2.58
CA LEU A 3 -11.76 -4.53 1.45
C LEU A 3 -10.39 -5.03 1.84
N ILE A 4 -9.73 -5.77 0.94
CA ILE A 4 -8.32 -6.14 1.08
C ILE A 4 -7.56 -5.41 -0.02
N TYR A 5 -6.66 -4.53 0.40
CA TYR A 5 -5.82 -3.73 -0.48
C TYR A 5 -4.42 -4.34 -0.56
N VAL A 6 -4.13 -4.99 -1.69
CA VAL A 6 -2.81 -5.56 -1.96
C VAL A 6 -1.97 -4.52 -2.69
N ALA A 7 -0.91 -4.06 -2.05
CA ALA A 7 -0.17 -2.87 -2.46
C ALA A 7 1.31 -2.90 -2.06
N ASP A 8 2.08 -1.94 -2.53
CA ASP A 8 3.45 -1.68 -2.06
C ASP A 8 3.62 -0.17 -1.81
N PRO A 9 4.23 0.25 -0.69
CA PRO A 9 4.40 1.68 -0.37
C PRO A 9 5.24 2.43 -1.40
N MET A 10 6.03 1.74 -2.22
CA MET A 10 6.85 2.31 -3.27
C MET A 10 6.38 1.86 -4.67
N CYS A 11 5.11 1.49 -4.82
CA CYS A 11 4.44 1.43 -6.11
C CYS A 11 3.75 2.76 -6.44
N SER A 12 4.14 3.39 -7.57
CA SER A 12 3.61 4.72 -7.92
C SER A 12 2.11 4.68 -8.22
N TRP A 13 1.62 3.63 -8.88
CA TRP A 13 0.19 3.46 -9.10
C TRP A 13 -0.58 3.19 -7.81
N CYS A 14 0.03 2.57 -6.78
CA CYS A 14 -0.58 2.48 -5.44
C CYS A 14 -0.71 3.84 -4.78
N TYR A 15 0.27 4.73 -4.98
CA TYR A 15 0.21 6.09 -4.45
C TYR A 15 -0.87 6.93 -5.13
N GLY A 16 -0.91 6.92 -6.46
CA GLY A 16 -1.97 7.57 -7.23
C GLY A 16 -3.36 6.99 -6.96
N PHE A 17 -3.46 5.75 -6.49
CA PHE A 17 -4.72 5.09 -6.16
C PHE A 17 -5.34 5.50 -4.83
N GLY A 18 -4.56 6.10 -3.91
CA GLY A 18 -5.04 6.51 -2.58
C GLY A 18 -6.36 7.31 -2.60
N PRO A 19 -6.48 8.38 -3.41
CA PRO A 19 -7.74 9.12 -3.54
C PRO A 19 -8.92 8.28 -4.05
N GLN A 20 -8.67 7.35 -4.97
CA GLN A 20 -9.73 6.47 -5.52
C GLN A 20 -10.19 5.45 -4.48
N LEU A 21 -9.27 4.93 -3.67
CA LEU A 21 -9.61 4.05 -2.54
C LEU A 21 -10.45 4.80 -1.50
N ALA A 22 -10.08 6.04 -1.15
CA ALA A 22 -10.84 6.85 -0.19
C ALA A 22 -12.27 7.14 -0.68
N ASP A 23 -12.43 7.57 -1.93
CA ASP A 23 -13.76 7.82 -2.52
C ASP A 23 -14.60 6.53 -2.63
N LEU A 24 -13.99 5.41 -3.01
CA LEU A 24 -14.67 4.11 -3.02
C LEU A 24 -15.21 3.74 -1.63
N ARG A 25 -14.40 3.89 -0.59
CA ARG A 25 -14.79 3.57 0.79
C ARG A 25 -15.95 4.42 1.25
N ALA A 26 -15.93 5.71 0.95
CA ALA A 26 -17.04 6.61 1.26
C ALA A 26 -18.36 6.16 0.60
N ARG A 27 -18.33 5.88 -0.71
CA ARG A 27 -19.51 5.39 -1.45
C ARG A 27 -20.06 4.08 -0.92
N LEU A 28 -19.18 3.14 -0.57
CA LEU A 28 -19.60 1.87 0.01
C LEU A 28 -20.15 2.05 1.42
N ALA A 29 -19.58 2.95 2.22
CA ALA A 29 -20.08 3.26 3.54
C ALA A 29 -21.50 3.83 3.49
N ASP A 30 -21.78 4.74 2.55
CA ASP A 30 -23.13 5.27 2.31
C ASP A 30 -24.12 4.16 1.92
N THR A 31 -23.67 3.20 1.13
CA THR A 31 -24.49 2.07 0.63
C THR A 31 -24.79 1.04 1.72
N LEU A 32 -23.81 0.77 2.59
CA LEU A 32 -23.89 -0.23 3.64
C LEU A 32 -24.41 0.33 4.96
N GLY A 33 -24.46 1.66 5.11
CA GLY A 33 -24.81 2.32 6.36
C GLY A 33 -23.78 2.13 7.48
N ALA A 34 -22.56 1.72 7.15
CA ALA A 34 -21.48 1.44 8.09
C ALA A 34 -20.09 1.65 7.46
N PRO A 35 -19.06 1.99 8.25
CA PRO A 35 -17.69 2.09 7.75
C PRO A 35 -17.22 0.78 7.09
N VAL A 36 -16.43 0.91 6.03
CA VAL A 36 -15.82 -0.23 5.34
C VAL A 36 -14.36 -0.38 5.77
N PRO A 37 -14.01 -1.44 6.52
CA PRO A 37 -12.64 -1.72 6.90
C PRO A 37 -11.76 -2.02 5.68
N VAL A 38 -10.48 -1.65 5.77
CA VAL A 38 -9.46 -2.01 4.79
C VAL A 38 -8.33 -2.74 5.48
N THR A 39 -8.06 -3.95 5.03
CA THR A 39 -6.86 -4.70 5.41
C THR A 39 -5.79 -4.50 4.33
N LEU A 40 -4.61 -4.05 4.73
CA LEU A 40 -3.45 -3.93 3.85
C LEU A 40 -2.66 -5.24 3.82
N VAL A 41 -2.36 -5.71 2.60
CA VAL A 41 -1.40 -6.81 2.36
C VAL A 41 -0.28 -6.27 1.48
N THR A 42 0.95 -6.31 1.99
CA THR A 42 2.09 -5.84 1.23
C THR A 42 2.46 -6.86 0.14
N GLY A 43 2.71 -6.37 -1.07
CA GLY A 43 2.89 -7.21 -2.25
C GLY A 43 4.34 -7.52 -2.59
N GLY A 44 5.27 -6.68 -2.14
CA GLY A 44 6.69 -6.77 -2.46
C GLY A 44 6.95 -6.50 -3.94
N LEU A 45 6.93 -5.22 -4.33
CA LEU A 45 7.20 -4.79 -5.70
C LEU A 45 8.64 -5.09 -6.13
N ARG A 46 9.61 -4.76 -5.28
CA ARG A 46 11.05 -5.05 -5.50
C ARG A 46 11.74 -5.38 -4.16
N PRO A 47 11.36 -6.49 -3.50
CA PRO A 47 11.89 -6.80 -2.18
C PRO A 47 13.34 -7.33 -2.28
N GLY A 48 14.18 -6.93 -1.34
CA GLY A 48 15.54 -7.43 -1.16
C GLY A 48 16.53 -7.03 -2.24
N GLN A 49 16.28 -5.92 -2.95
CA GLN A 49 17.26 -5.39 -3.92
C GLN A 49 18.53 -4.94 -3.19
N ARG A 50 19.69 -5.24 -3.79
CA ARG A 50 21.01 -4.87 -3.23
C ARG A 50 21.86 -4.06 -4.19
N GLU A 51 21.55 -4.15 -5.48
CA GLU A 51 22.28 -3.44 -6.52
C GLU A 51 21.63 -2.07 -6.80
N PRO A 52 22.44 -1.06 -7.14
CA PRO A 52 21.92 0.23 -7.59
C PRO A 52 20.96 0.08 -8.77
N LEU A 53 19.90 0.89 -8.77
CA LEU A 53 18.94 0.95 -9.85
C LEU A 53 19.63 1.44 -11.15
N PRO A 54 19.63 0.65 -12.23
CA PRO A 54 20.24 1.08 -13.49
C PRO A 54 19.61 2.36 -14.03
N ALA A 55 20.43 3.23 -14.64
CA ALA A 55 19.99 4.56 -15.11
C ALA A 55 18.78 4.49 -16.06
N ALA A 56 18.80 3.61 -17.06
CA ALA A 56 17.68 3.43 -17.99
C ALA A 56 16.39 3.01 -17.27
N LYS A 57 16.48 2.14 -16.26
CA LYS A 57 15.32 1.70 -15.48
C LYS A 57 14.79 2.81 -14.59
N ARG A 58 15.69 3.62 -14.01
CA ARG A 58 15.33 4.82 -13.24
C ARG A 58 14.56 5.81 -14.10
N GLU A 59 15.05 6.11 -15.30
CA GLU A 59 14.38 7.00 -16.25
C GLU A 59 12.98 6.49 -16.64
N GLU A 60 12.85 5.19 -16.95
CA GLU A 60 11.56 4.55 -17.23
C GLU A 60 10.56 4.73 -16.08
N ILE A 61 11.01 4.49 -14.83
CA ILE A 61 10.14 4.62 -13.66
C ILE A 61 9.75 6.08 -13.42
N LEU A 62 10.70 7.02 -13.54
CA LEU A 62 10.41 8.45 -13.41
C LEU A 62 9.43 8.92 -14.49
N HIS A 63 9.52 8.39 -15.71
CA HIS A 63 8.54 8.65 -16.76
C HIS A 63 7.15 8.14 -16.36
N HIS A 64 7.05 6.93 -15.79
CA HIS A 64 5.77 6.42 -15.28
C HIS A 64 5.20 7.30 -14.15
N TRP A 65 6.03 7.91 -13.30
CA TRP A 65 5.54 8.82 -12.25
C TRP A 65 4.82 10.04 -12.82
N HIS A 66 5.28 10.57 -13.95
CA HIS A 66 4.58 11.67 -14.64
C HIS A 66 3.15 11.26 -15.05
N ALA A 67 2.99 10.08 -15.65
CA ALA A 67 1.67 9.57 -16.02
C ALA A 67 0.76 9.33 -14.80
N VAL A 68 1.32 8.91 -13.67
CA VAL A 68 0.57 8.79 -12.41
C VAL A 68 0.15 10.16 -11.90
N ALA A 69 1.06 11.13 -11.85
CA ALA A 69 0.79 12.49 -11.38
C ALA A 69 -0.35 13.13 -12.19
N GLU A 70 -0.28 13.06 -13.52
CA GLU A 70 -1.31 13.60 -14.40
C GLU A 70 -2.68 12.95 -14.18
N ARG A 71 -2.72 11.63 -13.98
CA ARG A 71 -3.97 10.88 -13.88
C ARG A 71 -4.63 10.95 -12.49
N SER A 72 -3.84 11.09 -11.45
CA SER A 72 -4.31 11.03 -10.05
C SER A 72 -4.29 12.37 -9.32
N GLY A 73 -3.51 13.33 -9.81
CA GLY A 73 -3.34 14.65 -9.18
C GLY A 73 -2.49 14.63 -7.89
N VAL A 74 -1.91 13.49 -7.51
CA VAL A 74 -1.04 13.42 -6.32
C VAL A 74 0.34 14.01 -6.61
N PRO A 75 1.01 14.63 -5.61
CA PRO A 75 2.28 15.32 -5.83
C PRO A 75 3.46 14.36 -5.98
N PHE A 76 4.38 14.68 -6.88
CA PHE A 76 5.68 14.01 -7.01
C PHE A 76 6.81 15.03 -6.96
N SER A 77 7.88 14.71 -6.24
CA SER A 77 9.06 15.54 -6.12
C SER A 77 9.87 15.52 -7.42
N HIS A 78 10.17 16.72 -7.90
CA HIS A 78 11.07 16.96 -9.02
C HIS A 78 12.45 17.45 -8.55
N ALA A 79 12.68 17.46 -7.24
CA ALA A 79 13.94 17.93 -6.66
C ALA A 79 15.11 17.05 -7.15
N PRO A 80 16.24 17.64 -7.60
CA PRO A 80 17.39 16.87 -8.09
C PRO A 80 17.96 15.89 -7.06
N ASP A 81 17.79 16.19 -5.78
CA ASP A 81 18.24 15.41 -4.64
C ASP A 81 17.19 14.45 -4.09
N ALA A 82 16.02 14.30 -4.74
CA ALA A 82 15.06 13.25 -4.38
C ALA A 82 15.71 11.86 -4.50
N ALA A 83 15.45 10.97 -3.54
CA ALA A 83 16.13 9.68 -3.42
C ALA A 83 16.18 8.88 -4.72
N MET A 84 15.03 8.76 -5.41
CA MET A 84 14.89 8.05 -6.68
C MET A 84 15.76 8.63 -7.82
N ARG A 85 16.19 9.90 -7.72
CA ARG A 85 17.02 10.59 -8.73
C ARG A 85 18.51 10.54 -8.41
N ARG A 86 18.90 10.12 -7.20
CA ARG A 86 20.31 10.00 -6.80
C ARG A 86 20.99 8.85 -7.52
N GLU A 87 22.26 9.05 -7.85
CA GLU A 87 23.12 7.96 -8.29
C GLU A 87 23.35 6.96 -7.14
N GLY A 88 23.43 5.67 -7.45
CA GLY A 88 23.61 4.63 -6.44
C GLY A 88 22.33 4.21 -5.69
N PHE A 89 21.18 4.84 -5.95
CA PHE A 89 19.92 4.49 -5.27
C PHE A 89 19.56 3.01 -5.46
N VAL A 90 19.48 2.26 -4.36
CA VAL A 90 19.07 0.86 -4.34
C VAL A 90 17.57 0.81 -4.11
N TYR A 91 16.80 0.32 -5.09
CA TYR A 91 15.34 0.37 -5.02
C TYR A 91 14.74 -0.87 -4.32
N ASP A 92 15.08 -1.04 -3.04
CA ASP A 92 14.51 -2.10 -2.19
C ASP A 92 13.21 -1.63 -1.52
N THR A 93 12.09 -2.29 -1.83
CA THR A 93 10.78 -1.94 -1.26
C THR A 93 10.43 -2.72 0.01
N GLU A 94 11.24 -3.71 0.40
CA GLU A 94 10.95 -4.56 1.56
C GLU A 94 10.97 -3.78 2.90
N PRO A 95 11.94 -2.88 3.18
CA PRO A 95 11.95 -2.15 4.44
C PRO A 95 10.68 -1.32 4.67
N ALA A 96 10.18 -0.67 3.60
CA ALA A 96 8.94 0.09 3.64
C ALA A 96 7.72 -0.80 3.87
N CYS A 97 7.66 -1.98 3.22
CA CYS A 97 6.61 -2.97 3.49
C CYS A 97 6.64 -3.43 4.95
N ARG A 98 7.84 -3.64 5.50
CA ARG A 98 8.04 -4.09 6.87
C ARG A 98 7.48 -3.12 7.93
N VAL A 99 7.55 -1.80 7.68
CA VAL A 99 6.88 -0.82 8.56
C VAL A 99 5.37 -0.99 8.56
N VAL A 100 4.76 -1.27 7.41
CA VAL A 100 3.30 -1.46 7.30
C VAL A 100 2.86 -2.70 8.07
N VAL A 101 3.62 -3.80 7.96
CA VAL A 101 3.37 -5.03 8.71
C VAL A 101 3.52 -4.80 10.22
N MET A 102 4.56 -4.06 10.65
CA MET A 102 4.75 -3.71 12.05
C MET A 102 3.59 -2.85 12.60
N ALA A 103 3.12 -1.86 11.81
CA ALA A 103 1.97 -1.06 12.17
C ALA A 103 0.70 -1.91 12.33
N ARG A 104 0.51 -2.90 11.45
CA ARG A 104 -0.59 -3.87 11.52
C ARG A 104 -0.54 -4.74 12.78
N GLU A 105 0.64 -5.25 13.14
CA GLU A 105 0.83 -6.02 14.38
C GLU A 105 0.58 -5.18 15.65
N TYR A 106 0.90 -3.87 15.60
CA TYR A 106 0.80 -2.98 16.75
C TYR A 106 -0.62 -2.44 17.01
N TRP A 107 -1.44 -2.21 15.97
CA TRP A 107 -2.74 -1.54 16.10
C TRP A 107 -3.99 -2.37 15.74
N ASP A 108 -3.84 -3.58 15.20
CA ASP A 108 -4.86 -4.36 14.47
C ASP A 108 -4.90 -4.07 12.96
N GLU A 109 -5.22 -5.09 12.15
CA GLU A 109 -5.22 -5.03 10.69
C GLU A 109 -6.28 -4.13 10.07
N THR A 110 -7.33 -3.79 10.82
CA THR A 110 -8.42 -2.93 10.37
C THR A 110 -8.32 -1.49 10.90
N ASP A 111 -7.30 -1.19 11.72
CA ASP A 111 -7.11 0.15 12.27
C ASP A 111 -6.67 1.13 11.18
N GLU A 112 -7.35 2.28 11.07
CA GLU A 112 -7.06 3.31 10.06
C GLU A 112 -5.61 3.80 10.12
N ARG A 113 -4.96 3.75 11.30
CA ARG A 113 -3.56 4.17 11.46
C ARG A 113 -2.60 3.34 10.62
N VAL A 114 -2.93 2.09 10.30
CA VAL A 114 -2.14 1.25 9.39
C VAL A 114 -2.14 1.85 7.98
N LEU A 115 -3.33 2.22 7.47
CA LEU A 115 -3.47 2.86 6.16
C LEU A 115 -2.87 4.27 6.15
N THR A 116 -3.02 5.03 7.24
CA THR A 116 -2.35 6.32 7.40
C THR A 116 -0.84 6.18 7.36
N CYS A 117 -0.26 5.19 8.04
CA CYS A 117 1.17 4.92 8.02
C CYS A 117 1.65 4.56 6.61
N PHE A 118 0.92 3.69 5.90
CA PHE A 118 1.19 3.35 4.50
C PHE A 118 1.23 4.60 3.59
N HIS A 119 0.24 5.47 3.70
CA HIS A 119 0.20 6.73 2.93
C HIS A 119 1.31 7.72 3.35
N ALA A 120 1.71 7.74 4.61
CA ALA A 120 2.81 8.59 5.08
C ALA A 120 4.16 8.16 4.47
N ILE A 121 4.42 6.85 4.37
CA ILE A 121 5.60 6.31 3.68
C ILE A 121 5.58 6.71 2.20
N GLN A 122 4.43 6.58 1.54
CA GLN A 122 4.26 7.00 0.15
C GLN A 122 4.53 8.50 -0.02
N HIS A 123 3.93 9.34 0.82
CA HIS A 123 4.11 10.78 0.76
C HIS A 123 5.58 11.18 0.96
N ALA A 124 6.26 10.58 1.94
CA ALA A 124 7.68 10.80 2.18
C ALA A 124 8.54 10.45 0.94
N PHE A 125 8.27 9.32 0.29
CA PHE A 125 9.04 8.91 -0.89
C PHE A 125 8.72 9.75 -2.13
N TYR A 126 7.44 9.91 -2.45
CA TYR A 126 7.01 10.52 -3.70
C TYR A 126 6.97 12.04 -3.63
N ALA A 127 6.30 12.61 -2.64
CA ALA A 127 6.07 14.05 -2.56
C ALA A 127 7.28 14.79 -1.96
N GLU A 128 7.89 14.22 -0.93
CA GLU A 128 9.03 14.83 -0.23
C GLU A 128 10.38 14.40 -0.82
N GLY A 129 10.43 13.31 -1.60
CA GLY A 129 11.67 12.79 -2.18
C GLY A 129 12.62 12.15 -1.16
N ARG A 130 12.15 11.80 0.03
CA ARG A 130 12.95 11.13 1.08
C ARG A 130 13.26 9.70 0.68
N ASP A 131 14.37 9.18 1.20
CA ASP A 131 14.79 7.81 0.94
C ASP A 131 14.14 6.83 1.93
N THR A 132 12.98 6.28 1.56
CA THR A 132 12.26 5.31 2.39
C THR A 132 12.79 3.87 2.27
N THR A 133 13.96 3.68 1.64
CA THR A 133 14.72 2.42 1.73
C THR A 133 15.62 2.40 2.97
N ARG A 134 15.81 3.57 3.60
CA ARG A 134 16.66 3.79 4.78
C ARG A 134 15.86 3.58 6.07
N THR A 135 16.35 2.71 6.95
CA THR A 135 15.70 2.38 8.23
C THR A 135 15.45 3.60 9.11
N GLU A 136 16.36 4.56 9.15
CA GLU A 136 16.25 5.79 9.93
C GLU A 136 15.08 6.68 9.46
N VAL A 137 14.88 6.81 8.14
CA VAL A 137 13.76 7.59 7.56
C VAL A 137 12.45 6.89 7.88
N LEU A 138 12.41 5.57 7.75
CA LEU A 138 11.26 4.75 8.08
C LEU A 138 10.91 4.82 9.57
N ARG A 139 11.91 4.82 10.45
CA ARG A 139 11.76 4.98 11.89
C ARG A 139 11.12 6.33 12.24
N GLU A 140 11.61 7.42 11.63
CA GLU A 140 11.02 8.76 11.81
C GLU A 140 9.54 8.78 11.42
N ILE A 141 9.20 8.19 10.27
CA ILE A 141 7.83 8.12 9.76
C ILE A 141 6.94 7.29 10.70
N ALA A 142 7.42 6.12 11.13
CA ALA A 142 6.69 5.23 12.04
C ALA A 142 6.36 5.92 13.38
N ILE A 143 7.36 6.58 13.99
CA ILE A 143 7.18 7.29 15.26
C ILE A 143 6.24 8.49 15.09
N ALA A 144 6.40 9.27 14.01
CA ALA A 144 5.49 10.37 13.72
C ALA A 144 4.04 9.91 13.49
N GLY A 145 3.86 8.68 12.99
CA GLY A 145 2.56 8.01 12.86
C GLY A 145 1.99 7.46 14.18
N GLY A 146 2.75 7.51 15.28
CA GLY A 146 2.30 7.10 16.61
C GLY A 146 2.78 5.72 17.07
N LEU A 147 3.68 5.05 16.35
CA LEU A 147 4.35 3.86 16.89
C LEU A 147 5.31 4.27 18.02
N ALA A 148 5.35 3.47 19.08
CA ALA A 148 6.28 3.70 20.17
C ALA A 148 7.72 3.44 19.71
N ALA A 149 8.64 4.35 20.03
CA ALA A 149 10.02 4.29 19.53
C ALA A 149 10.76 3.02 19.96
N ASP A 150 10.57 2.60 21.21
CA ASP A 150 11.11 1.36 21.78
C ASP A 150 10.58 0.12 21.05
N HIS A 151 9.30 0.13 20.67
CA HIS A 151 8.70 -0.93 19.86
C HIS A 151 9.34 -1.00 18.46
N VAL A 152 9.46 0.15 17.77
CA VAL A 152 10.10 0.21 16.45
C VAL A 152 11.53 -0.32 16.51
N ASP A 153 12.32 0.15 17.48
CA ASP A 153 13.73 -0.23 17.64
C ASP A 153 13.91 -1.72 17.96
N THR A 154 12.93 -2.33 18.63
CA THR A 154 12.97 -3.75 18.99
C THR A 154 12.50 -4.65 17.85
N VAL A 155 11.42 -4.27 17.18
CA VAL A 155 10.67 -5.18 16.29
C VAL A 155 11.13 -5.06 14.84
N PHE A 156 11.53 -3.87 14.39
CA PHE A 156 11.80 -3.62 12.97
C PHE A 156 12.83 -4.56 12.36
N ASP A 157 13.91 -4.88 13.08
CA ASP A 157 14.96 -5.78 12.59
C ASP A 157 14.79 -7.25 12.99
N SER A 158 13.73 -7.58 13.71
CA SER A 158 13.47 -8.95 14.16
C SER A 158 13.25 -9.92 12.98
N GLU A 159 13.68 -11.16 13.16
CA GLU A 159 13.44 -12.22 12.17
C GLU A 159 11.94 -12.52 12.03
N ALA A 160 11.18 -12.40 13.13
CA ALA A 160 9.73 -12.59 13.14
C ALA A 160 9.03 -11.62 12.17
N LEU A 161 9.28 -10.32 12.29
CA LEU A 161 8.67 -9.32 11.42
C LEU A 161 9.12 -9.46 9.95
N ARG A 162 10.39 -9.82 9.72
CA ARG A 162 10.91 -10.17 8.38
C ARG A 162 10.23 -11.41 7.79
N ASN A 163 9.85 -12.39 8.62
CA ASN A 163 9.10 -13.56 8.18
C ASN A 163 7.66 -13.19 7.83
N GLU A 164 6.99 -12.43 8.68
CA GLU A 164 5.61 -11.97 8.46
C GLU A 164 5.51 -11.13 7.17
N THR A 165 6.47 -10.21 6.96
CA THR A 165 6.54 -9.41 5.72
C THR A 165 6.71 -10.29 4.48
N ARG A 166 7.50 -11.37 4.57
CA ARG A 166 7.64 -12.34 3.47
C ARG A 166 6.39 -13.18 3.27
N GLU A 167 5.63 -13.48 4.32
CA GLU A 167 4.34 -14.17 4.22
C GLU A 167 3.30 -13.33 3.51
N ASP A 168 3.25 -12.01 3.74
CA ASP A 168 2.43 -11.06 2.96
C ASP A 168 2.70 -11.21 1.45
N PHE A 169 3.98 -11.20 1.05
CA PHE A 169 4.37 -11.35 -0.35
C PHE A 169 3.96 -12.72 -0.92
N ARG A 170 4.08 -13.79 -0.11
CA ARG A 170 3.66 -15.14 -0.50
C ARG A 170 2.14 -15.23 -0.63
N LEU A 171 1.40 -14.60 0.28
CA LEU A 171 -0.06 -14.56 0.29
C LEU A 171 -0.58 -13.86 -0.97
N ALA A 172 -0.05 -12.69 -1.31
CA ALA A 172 -0.37 -11.97 -2.54
C ALA A 172 -0.18 -12.86 -3.78
N ARG A 173 0.94 -13.60 -3.86
CA ARG A 173 1.19 -14.56 -4.96
C ARG A 173 0.22 -15.75 -4.95
N ARG A 174 -0.10 -16.31 -3.77
CA ARG A 174 -1.08 -17.42 -3.65
C ARG A 174 -2.48 -17.00 -4.11
N TRP A 175 -2.86 -15.74 -3.89
CA TRP A 175 -4.10 -15.17 -4.42
C TRP A 175 -4.03 -14.83 -5.91
N GLY A 176 -2.92 -15.10 -6.60
CA GLY A 176 -2.76 -14.84 -8.02
C GLY A 176 -2.60 -13.36 -8.36
N ILE A 177 -2.17 -12.54 -7.39
CA ILE A 177 -1.92 -11.12 -7.62
C ILE A 177 -0.56 -10.96 -8.31
N THR A 178 -0.59 -10.42 -9.53
CA THR A 178 0.58 -10.22 -10.40
C THR A 178 0.90 -8.75 -10.64
N GLY A 179 0.13 -7.82 -10.06
CA GLY A 179 0.32 -6.40 -10.22
C GLY A 179 -0.37 -5.58 -9.11
N PHE A 180 0.13 -4.37 -8.91
CA PHE A 180 -0.35 -3.45 -7.88
C PHE A 180 -0.79 -2.11 -8.51
N PRO A 181 -1.79 -1.41 -7.94
CA PRO A 181 -2.63 -1.85 -6.83
C PRO A 181 -3.55 -3.01 -7.22
N SER A 182 -3.89 -3.88 -6.27
CA SER A 182 -4.97 -4.85 -6.45
C SER A 182 -5.95 -4.74 -5.29
N LEU A 183 -7.24 -4.71 -5.60
CA LEU A 183 -8.30 -4.58 -4.60
C LEU A 183 -9.22 -5.80 -4.64
N LEU A 184 -9.40 -6.41 -3.50
CA LEU A 184 -10.33 -7.51 -3.28
C LEU A 184 -11.43 -7.06 -2.31
N ALA A 185 -12.62 -7.64 -2.44
CA ALA A 185 -13.64 -7.59 -1.41
C ALA A 185 -13.72 -8.96 -0.77
N GLU A 186 -13.74 -8.99 0.57
CA GLU A 186 -14.13 -10.18 1.30
C GLU A 186 -15.57 -10.06 1.75
N GLN A 187 -16.35 -11.07 1.39
CA GLN A 187 -17.76 -11.20 1.73
C GLN A 187 -18.06 -12.65 2.09
N ALA A 188 -18.61 -12.88 3.28
CA ALA A 188 -18.90 -14.21 3.82
C ALA A 188 -17.72 -15.21 3.71
N GLY A 189 -16.50 -14.74 4.01
CA GLY A 189 -15.27 -15.54 3.98
C GLY A 189 -14.73 -15.86 2.57
N THR A 190 -15.36 -15.34 1.51
CA THR A 190 -14.90 -15.51 0.12
C THR A 190 -14.28 -14.22 -0.40
N LEU A 191 -13.18 -14.35 -1.14
CA LEU A 191 -12.47 -13.24 -1.77
C LEU A 191 -12.93 -13.04 -3.21
N TYR A 192 -13.28 -11.80 -3.55
CA TYR A 192 -13.70 -11.40 -4.89
C TYR A 192 -12.80 -10.29 -5.41
N GLN A 193 -12.28 -10.44 -6.64
CA GLN A 193 -11.52 -9.38 -7.27
C GLN A 193 -12.44 -8.20 -7.65
N ILE A 194 -12.10 -7.00 -7.15
CA ILE A 194 -12.79 -5.75 -7.46
C ILE A 194 -11.96 -4.89 -8.42
N GLY A 195 -10.64 -4.80 -8.24
CA GLY A 195 -9.77 -3.98 -9.08
C GLY A 195 -8.43 -4.66 -9.37
N ARG A 196 -7.99 -4.64 -10.63
CA ARG A 196 -6.66 -5.08 -11.06
C ARG A 196 -5.93 -3.88 -11.67
N GLY A 197 -5.02 -3.28 -10.90
CA GLY A 197 -4.37 -2.03 -11.24
C GLY A 197 -5.21 -0.80 -10.90
N TYR A 198 -4.69 0.37 -11.26
CA TYR A 198 -5.36 1.65 -11.04
C TYR A 198 -6.68 1.72 -11.81
N ALA A 199 -7.76 2.04 -11.11
CA ALA A 199 -9.08 2.26 -11.70
C ALA A 199 -9.83 3.38 -10.95
N PRO A 200 -10.72 4.12 -11.64
CA PRO A 200 -11.59 5.08 -10.99
C PRO A 200 -12.50 4.41 -9.96
N SER A 201 -12.75 5.08 -8.84
CA SER A 201 -13.61 4.62 -7.75
C SER A 201 -15.00 4.19 -8.21
N VAL A 202 -15.59 4.88 -9.19
CA VAL A 202 -16.93 4.55 -9.74
C VAL A 202 -16.98 3.15 -10.36
N ALA A 203 -15.93 2.72 -11.06
CA ALA A 203 -15.87 1.40 -11.67
C ALA A 203 -15.68 0.31 -10.61
N LEU A 204 -14.85 0.60 -9.59
CA LEU A 204 -14.64 -0.29 -8.46
C LEU A 204 -15.90 -0.44 -7.61
N TYR A 205 -16.62 0.66 -7.41
CA TYR A 205 -17.88 0.68 -6.68
C TYR A 205 -18.95 -0.16 -7.38
N ALA A 206 -19.11 0.00 -8.70
CA ALA A 206 -20.03 -0.83 -9.47
C ALA A 206 -19.72 -2.32 -9.30
N ARG A 207 -18.43 -2.70 -9.39
CA ARG A 207 -18.01 -4.09 -9.19
C ARG A 207 -18.22 -4.59 -7.76
N ALA A 208 -18.00 -3.75 -6.76
CA ALA A 208 -18.25 -4.10 -5.35
C ALA A 208 -19.74 -4.31 -5.05
N VAL A 209 -20.61 -3.49 -5.63
CA VAL A 209 -22.07 -3.64 -5.52
C VAL A 209 -22.56 -4.93 -6.20
N GLU A 210 -21.99 -5.32 -7.35
CA GLU A 210 -22.29 -6.63 -7.96
C GLU A 210 -21.94 -7.79 -7.02
N VAL A 211 -20.79 -7.73 -6.35
CA VAL A 211 -20.37 -8.75 -5.37
C VAL A 211 -21.34 -8.79 -4.19
N LEU A 212 -21.77 -7.63 -3.67
CA LEU A 212 -22.77 -7.55 -2.60
C LEU A 212 -24.10 -8.18 -3.02
N ALA A 213 -24.58 -7.89 -4.23
CA ALA A 213 -25.86 -8.39 -4.73
C ALA A 213 -25.86 -9.89 -4.99
N GLN A 214 -24.74 -10.45 -5.46
CA GLN A 214 -24.59 -11.88 -5.71
C GLN A 214 -24.41 -12.69 -4.42
N HIS A 215 -23.93 -12.03 -3.35
CA HIS A 215 -23.58 -12.66 -2.09
C HIS A 215 -24.02 -11.79 -0.89
N PRO A 216 -25.34 -11.70 -0.63
CA PRO A 216 -25.84 -10.96 0.52
C PRO A 216 -25.24 -11.52 1.81
N ALA A 217 -25.03 -10.64 2.79
CA ALA A 217 -24.64 -11.10 4.13
C ALA A 217 -25.74 -12.06 4.65
N PRO A 218 -25.38 -13.13 5.38
CA PRO A 218 -26.39 -13.97 6.01
C PRO A 218 -27.29 -13.09 6.87
N ASP A 219 -28.61 -13.26 6.75
CA ASP A 219 -29.57 -12.56 7.60
C ASP A 219 -29.17 -12.79 9.07
N ALA A 220 -28.95 -11.70 9.80
CA ALA A 220 -28.80 -11.75 11.25
C ALA A 220 -30.18 -12.09 11.84
N GLY A 221 -30.50 -13.39 11.84
CA GLY A 221 -31.69 -13.95 12.48
C GLY A 221 -31.66 -13.80 14.00
#